data_AF-A0A2G2G828-F1
#
_entry.id   AF-A0A2G2G828-F1
#
_cell.length_a   1.000
_cell.length_b   1.000
_cell.length_c   1.000
_cell.angle_alpha   90.00
_cell.angle_beta   90.00
_cell.angle_gamma   90.00
#
_symmetry.space_group_name_H-M   'P 1'
#
loop_
_entity.id
_entity.type
_entity.pdbx_description
1 polymer ?
#
loop_
_entity_poly.entity_id
_entity_poly.type
_entity_poly.pdbx_seq_one_letter_code
_entity_poly.pdbx_strand_id
1 'polypeptide(L)'
;MIPQIGFVELLVLGVIALIVVGPKDLPAMLRKLGAMTGRAKAMAAEFRGAFDDMGREVELDELRKEIAAIKDSNPIGEIQQELGDVERDIDASGRE
;
A
#
# COMPACT_ATOMS: atom_id res chain seq x y z
N MET A 1 12.48 -1.46 13.10
CA MET A 1 12.05 -2.87 13.19
C MET A 1 10.52 -2.91 13.20
N ILE A 2 9.89 -3.50 12.19
CA ILE A 2 8.46 -3.82 12.24
C ILE A 2 8.32 -5.08 13.11
N PRO A 3 7.52 -5.08 14.18
CA PRO A 3 7.33 -6.27 15.00
C PRO A 3 6.74 -7.38 14.15
N GLN A 4 7.28 -8.59 14.28
CA GLN A 4 6.65 -9.78 13.71
C GLN A 4 5.29 -9.93 14.39
N ILE A 5 4.21 -9.68 13.65
CA ILE A 5 2.86 -9.77 14.21
C ILE A 5 2.53 -11.24 14.42
N GLY A 6 2.71 -11.71 15.65
CA GLY A 6 2.20 -12.99 16.11
C GLY A 6 0.69 -12.92 16.38
N PHE A 7 0.08 -14.08 16.59
CA PHE A 7 -1.34 -14.19 16.91
C PHE A 7 -1.70 -13.41 18.19
N VAL A 8 -0.79 -13.38 19.17
CA VAL A 8 -0.98 -12.69 20.45
C VAL A 8 -0.98 -11.18 20.25
N GLU A 9 -0.04 -10.63 19.47
CA GLU A 9 0.03 -9.21 19.15
C GLU A 9 -1.23 -8.74 18.42
N LEU A 10 -1.73 -9.52 17.47
CA LEU A 10 -2.99 -9.22 16.78
C LEU A 10 -4.18 -9.17 17.75
N LEU A 11 -4.22 -10.07 18.73
CA LEU A 11 -5.27 -10.11 19.75
C LEU A 11 -5.22 -8.86 20.64
N VAL A 12 -4.02 -8.47 21.10
CA VAL A 12 -3.82 -7.23 21.89
C VAL A 12 -4.26 -6.00 21.08
N LEU A 13 -3.86 -5.92 19.82
CA LEU A 13 -4.24 -4.82 18.92
C LEU A 13 -5.76 -4.79 18.69
N GLY A 14 -6.39 -5.97 18.58
CA GLY A 14 -7.84 -6.12 18.52
C GLY A 14 -8.53 -5.58 19.78
N VAL A 15 -8.05 -5.92 20.97
CA VAL A 15 -8.61 -5.40 22.24
C VAL A 15 -8.48 -3.88 22.31
N ILE A 16 -7.30 -3.33 21.98
CA ILE A 16 -7.08 -1.88 21.96
C ILE A 16 -8.04 -1.21 20.97
N ALA A 17 -8.19 -1.76 19.77
CA ALA A 17 -9.11 -1.23 18.77
C ALA A 17 -10.58 -1.27 19.24
N LEU A 18 -11.00 -2.32 19.95
CA LEU A 18 -12.34 -2.40 20.54
C LEU A 18 -12.58 -1.34 21.63
N ILE A 19 -11.56 -0.98 22.42
CA ILE A 19 -11.66 0.06 23.45
C ILE A 19 -11.75 1.45 22.82
N VAL A 20 -10.89 1.74 21.85
CA VAL A 20 -10.78 3.07 21.21
C VAL A 20 -11.96 3.36 20.29
N VAL A 21 -12.31 2.40 19.44
CA VAL A 21 -13.36 2.57 18.42
C VAL A 21 -14.72 2.16 18.98
N GLY A 22 -14.75 1.13 19.82
CA GLY A 22 -15.98 0.51 20.33
C GLY A 22 -16.26 -0.85 19.67
N PRO A 23 -16.80 -1.83 20.41
CA PRO A 23 -17.00 -3.19 19.91
C PRO A 23 -18.08 -3.32 18.83
N LYS A 24 -18.98 -2.34 18.73
CA LYS A 24 -20.02 -2.29 17.69
C LYS A 24 -19.60 -1.48 16.47
N ASP A 25 -18.75 -0.49 16.67
CA ASP A 25 -18.35 0.45 15.63
C ASP A 25 -17.24 -0.11 14.75
N LEU A 26 -16.28 -0.85 15.32
CA LEU A 26 -15.23 -1.54 14.58
C LEU A 26 -15.78 -2.47 13.47
N PRO A 27 -16.69 -3.44 13.75
CA PRO A 27 -17.25 -4.28 12.70
C PRO A 27 -18.13 -3.49 11.72
N ALA A 28 -18.83 -2.44 12.16
CA ALA A 28 -19.62 -1.60 11.27
C ALA A 28 -18.72 -0.81 10.29
N MET A 29 -17.60 -0.28 10.76
CA MET A 29 -16.60 0.42 9.95
C MET A 29 -15.94 -0.52 8.95
N LEU A 30 -15.54 -1.72 9.37
CA LEU A 30 -14.98 -2.74 8.47
C LEU A 30 -15.98 -3.12 7.37
N ARG A 31 -17.27 -3.25 7.69
CA ARG A 31 -18.32 -3.49 6.67
C ARG A 31 -18.47 -2.34 5.69
N LYS A 32 -18.41 -1.09 6.15
CA LYS A 32 -18.47 0.10 5.29
C LYS A 32 -17.25 0.21 4.39
N LEU A 33 -16.06 0.07 4.95
CA LEU A 33 -14.80 0.07 4.22
C LEU A 33 -14.77 -1.08 3.20
N GLY A 34 -15.12 -2.29 3.62
CA GLY A 34 -15.20 -3.45 2.73
C GLY A 34 -16.20 -3.27 1.58
N ALA A 35 -17.37 -2.70 1.85
CA ALA A 35 -18.34 -2.38 0.79
C ALA A 35 -17.82 -1.29 -0.15
N MET A 36 -17.13 -0.28 0.37
CA MET A 36 -16.54 0.79 -0.43
C MET A 36 -15.41 0.28 -1.33
N THR A 37 -14.49 -0.52 -0.78
CA THR A 37 -13.43 -1.19 -1.55
C THR A 37 -14.01 -2.17 -2.56
N GLY A 38 -15.06 -2.91 -2.21
CA GLY A 38 -15.75 -3.82 -3.12
C GLY A 38 -16.36 -3.09 -4.34
N ARG A 39 -16.99 -1.94 -4.11
CA ARG A 39 -17.49 -1.07 -5.19
C ARG A 39 -16.36 -0.51 -6.04
N ALA A 40 -15.28 -0.04 -5.42
CA ALA A 40 -14.10 0.44 -6.15
C ALA A 40 -13.50 -0.66 -7.03
N LYS A 41 -13.40 -1.90 -6.52
CA LYS A 41 -12.93 -3.06 -7.28
C LYS A 41 -13.85 -3.40 -8.45
N ALA A 42 -15.17 -3.34 -8.23
CA ALA A 42 -16.16 -3.59 -9.29
C ALA A 42 -16.06 -2.54 -10.41
N MET A 43 -16.02 -1.26 -10.04
CA MET A 43 -15.81 -0.17 -11.00
C MET A 43 -14.49 -0.34 -11.77
N ALA A 44 -13.38 -0.66 -11.09
CA ALA A 44 -12.11 -0.92 -11.76
C ALA A 44 -12.17 -2.11 -12.74
N ALA A 45 -12.97 -3.13 -12.44
CA ALA A 45 -13.19 -4.25 -13.35
C ALA A 45 -13.99 -3.82 -14.60
N GLU A 46 -15.00 -2.97 -14.44
CA GLU A 46 -15.77 -2.38 -15.55
C GLU A 46 -14.90 -1.44 -16.40
N PHE A 47 -14.09 -0.59 -15.78
CA PHE A 47 -13.12 0.26 -16.49
C PHE A 47 -12.12 -0.57 -17.27
N ARG A 48 -11.60 -1.67 -16.70
CA ARG A 48 -10.70 -2.57 -17.41
C ARG A 48 -11.39 -3.18 -18.64
N GLY A 49 -12.65 -3.60 -18.52
CA GLY A 49 -13.42 -4.10 -19.66
C GLY A 49 -13.59 -3.03 -20.76
N ALA A 50 -13.98 -1.81 -20.38
CA ALA A 50 -14.11 -0.69 -21.31
C ALA A 50 -12.77 -0.29 -21.95
N PHE A 51 -11.67 -0.27 -21.19
CA PHE A 51 -10.32 0.00 -21.69
C PHE A 51 -9.79 -1.13 -22.59
N ASP A 52 -10.13 -2.39 -22.33
CA ASP A 52 -9.74 -3.51 -23.20
C ASP A 52 -10.53 -3.46 -24.53
N ASP A 53 -11.78 -2.96 -24.53
CA ASP A 53 -12.59 -2.73 -25.73
C ASP A 53 -12.16 -1.46 -26.52
N MET A 54 -11.72 -0.41 -25.83
CA MET A 54 -11.19 0.84 -26.42
C MET A 54 -9.69 0.73 -26.81
N GLY A 55 -8.96 -0.23 -26.24
CA GLY A 55 -7.51 -0.43 -26.35
C GLY A 55 -6.98 -0.89 -27.70
N ARG A 56 -7.76 -0.74 -28.77
CA ARG A 56 -7.25 -0.83 -30.14
C ARG A 56 -6.88 0.55 -30.73
N GLU A 57 -7.16 1.64 -30.02
CA GLU A 57 -6.77 3.01 -30.39
C GLU A 57 -5.80 3.62 -29.36
N VAL A 58 -4.50 3.39 -29.58
CA VAL A 58 -3.30 4.22 -29.32
C VAL A 58 -3.06 4.89 -27.94
N GLU A 59 -4.04 5.30 -27.13
CA GLU A 59 -3.80 6.04 -25.88
C GLU A 59 -3.54 5.16 -24.63
N LEU A 60 -3.98 3.90 -24.63
CA LEU A 60 -3.95 3.05 -23.43
C LEU A 60 -2.65 2.28 -23.24
N ASP A 61 -1.90 2.03 -24.32
CA ASP A 61 -0.59 1.39 -24.26
C ASP A 61 0.47 2.32 -23.66
N GLU A 62 0.40 3.63 -23.96
CA GLU A 62 1.29 4.66 -23.40
C GLU A 62 1.13 4.74 -21.87
N LEU A 63 -0.12 4.78 -21.39
CA LEU A 63 -0.48 4.78 -19.95
C LEU A 63 -0.03 3.50 -19.24
N ARG A 64 -0.20 2.33 -19.87
CA ARG A 64 0.30 1.05 -19.33
C ARG A 64 1.82 1.06 -19.19
N LYS A 65 2.53 1.66 -20.15
CA LYS A 65 3.99 1.77 -20.16
C LYS A 65 4.51 2.73 -19.08
N GLU A 66 3.80 3.83 -18.85
CA GLU A 66 4.11 4.79 -17.78
C GLU A 66 3.87 4.18 -16.39
N ILE A 67 2.74 3.48 -16.19
CA ILE A 67 2.47 2.75 -14.94
C ILE A 67 3.51 1.63 -14.72
N ALA A 68 3.93 0.93 -15.78
CA ALA A 68 4.98 -0.07 -15.70
C ALA A 68 6.33 0.56 -15.30
N ALA A 69 6.68 1.71 -15.88
CA ALA A 69 7.89 2.46 -15.53
C ALA A 69 7.85 2.96 -14.07
N ILE A 70 6.70 3.41 -13.56
CA ILE A 70 6.50 3.80 -12.16
C ILE A 70 6.58 2.58 -11.22
N LYS A 71 6.09 1.42 -11.67
CA LYS A 71 6.18 0.16 -10.90
C LYS A 71 7.61 -0.40 -10.85
N ASP A 72 8.41 -0.13 -11.89
CA ASP A 72 9.79 -0.61 -12.02
C ASP A 72 10.82 0.34 -11.38
N SER A 73 10.53 1.65 -11.38
CA SER A 73 11.25 2.62 -10.55
C SER A 73 10.87 2.39 -9.10
N ASN A 74 11.60 1.52 -8.40
CA ASN A 74 11.42 1.19 -6.99
C ASN A 74 11.82 2.39 -6.11
N PRO A 75 10.91 3.31 -5.76
CA PRO A 75 11.28 4.57 -5.09
C PRO A 75 11.75 4.28 -3.66
N ILE A 76 11.27 3.17 -3.09
CA ILE A 76 11.64 2.64 -1.77
C ILE A 76 13.05 2.04 -1.78
N GLY A 77 13.56 1.61 -2.95
CA GLY A 77 14.94 1.15 -3.12
C GLY A 77 15.92 2.31 -3.13
N GLU A 78 15.57 3.38 -3.85
CA GLU A 78 16.39 4.60 -3.96
C GLU A 78 16.50 5.32 -2.61
N ILE A 79 15.37 5.46 -1.90
CA ILE A 79 15.34 6.02 -0.53
C ILE A 79 16.14 5.14 0.44
N GLN A 80 16.13 3.81 0.31
CA GLN A 80 16.95 2.94 1.17
C GLN A 80 18.44 3.03 0.86
N GLN A 81 18.83 3.26 -0.40
CA GLN A 81 20.22 3.49 -0.76
C GLN A 81 20.72 4.83 -0.22
N GLU A 82 19.93 5.89 -0.37
CA GLU A 82 20.28 7.23 0.11
C GLU A 82 20.39 7.26 1.66
N LEU A 83 19.46 6.60 2.36
CA LEU A 83 19.55 6.43 3.82
C LEU A 83 20.74 5.55 4.24
N GLY A 84 21.09 4.53 3.45
CA GLY A 84 22.22 3.65 3.70
C GLY A 84 23.59 4.30 3.45
N ASP A 85 23.66 5.33 2.59
CA ASP A 85 24.84 6.18 2.43
C ASP A 85 24.97 7.17 3.61
N VAL A 86 23.85 7.78 4.05
CA VAL A 86 23.83 8.67 5.23
C VAL A 86 24.20 7.93 6.52
N GLU A 87 23.73 6.70 6.70
CA GLU A 87 24.07 5.88 7.87
C GLU A 87 25.56 5.52 7.89
N ARG A 88 26.17 5.24 6.74
CA ARG A 88 27.61 5.00 6.61
C ARG A 88 28.46 6.22 6.95
N ASP A 89 28.03 7.42 6.55
CA ASP A 89 28.75 8.66 6.87
C ASP A 89 28.65 9.03 8.36
N ILE A 90 27.51 8.76 9.01
CA ILE A 90 27.33 8.98 10.45
C ILE A 90 28.18 7.99 11.26
N ASP A 91 28.24 6.73 10.85
CA ASP A 91 28.98 5.66 11.55
C ASP A 91 30.50 5.73 11.35
N ALA A 92 30.95 6.35 10.24
CA ALA A 92 32.35 6.67 9.99
C ALA A 92 32.81 7.91 10.78
N SER A 93 31.95 8.93 10.90
CA SER A 93 32.26 10.17 11.63
C SER A 93 32.20 10.02 13.15
N GLY A 94 31.48 9.01 13.67
CA GLY A 94 31.38 8.73 15.12
C GLY A 94 32.52 7.89 15.70
N ARG A 95 33.51 7.50 14.88
CA ARG A 95 34.66 6.67 15.28
C ARG A 95 35.99 7.43 15.41
N GLU A 96 35.99 8.75 15.22
CA GLU A 96 37.12 9.65 15.50
C GLU A 96 37.00 10.36 16.85
#